data_AF-A0A353HRJ8-F1
#
_entry.id   AF-A0A353HRJ8-F1
#
_cell.length_a   1.000
_cell.length_b   1.000
_cell.length_c   1.000
_cell.angle_alpha   90.00
_cell.angle_beta   90.00
_cell.angle_gamma   90.00
#
_symmetry.space_group_name_H-M   'P 1'
#
loop_
_entity.id
_entity.type
_entity.pdbx_description
1 polymer ?
#
loop_
_entity_poly.entity_id
_entity_poly.type
_entity_poly.pdbx_seq_one_letter_code
_entity_poly.pdbx_strand_id
1 'polypeptide(L)'
;MNIVCIAWGSLLWKPQPLKLASGWHPGGPRLPLEYTRQSDDSPELALVLCEGARLMPTYWAYLDTDDLDTARAMLGAREKIAADRPDYIGSMPPVDGARTDARIAAWLKEKGIAAAVWTALPPKFDGVSGRVPSADEVVAWLDSRSGDEREAAEDYIRRTPAHIDTRYRRVIAAKLGWRSLRDAHVTRMS
;
A
#
# COMPACT_ATOMS: atom_id res chain seq x y z
N MET A 1 -13.49 -19.40 5.75
CA MET A 1 -12.12 -19.27 5.23
C MET A 1 -11.33 -18.26 6.06
N ASN A 2 -10.04 -18.49 6.36
CA ASN A 2 -9.21 -17.42 6.96
C ASN A 2 -8.66 -16.51 5.86
N ILE A 3 -9.10 -15.24 5.86
CA ILE A 3 -8.74 -14.25 4.84
C ILE A 3 -7.89 -13.16 5.50
N VAL A 4 -6.83 -12.74 4.82
CA VAL A 4 -5.98 -11.64 5.26
C VAL A 4 -6.00 -10.48 4.27
N CYS A 5 -5.81 -9.27 4.77
CA CYS A 5 -5.41 -8.12 3.94
C CYS A 5 -3.90 -7.94 4.05
N ILE A 6 -3.22 -7.73 2.92
CA ILE A 6 -1.79 -7.37 2.88
C ILE A 6 -1.68 -5.86 2.61
N ALA A 7 -0.84 -5.16 3.38
CA ALA A 7 -0.71 -3.71 3.34
C ALA A 7 0.73 -3.21 3.54
N TRP A 8 0.98 -1.98 3.10
CA TRP A 8 2.29 -1.31 3.16
C TRP A 8 2.22 0.22 3.25
N GLY A 9 1.02 0.80 3.30
CA GLY A 9 0.79 2.25 3.29
C GLY A 9 -0.33 2.65 4.24
N SER A 10 -1.22 3.54 3.80
CA SER A 10 -2.23 4.19 4.65
C SER A 10 -3.18 3.24 5.39
N LEU A 11 -3.43 2.03 4.88
CA LEU A 11 -4.15 0.98 5.60
C LEU A 11 -3.58 0.68 7.00
N LEU A 12 -2.27 0.85 7.18
CA LEU A 12 -1.57 0.58 8.44
C LEU A 12 -1.91 1.54 9.59
N TRP A 13 -2.45 2.73 9.29
CA TRP A 13 -2.88 3.71 10.30
C TRP A 13 -4.31 4.21 10.11
N LYS A 14 -4.93 3.93 8.97
CA LYS A 14 -6.32 4.27 8.65
C LYS A 14 -6.97 3.10 7.91
N PRO A 15 -7.27 1.97 8.58
CA PRO A 15 -7.86 0.80 7.91
C PRO A 15 -9.36 0.98 7.58
N GLN A 16 -10.09 1.76 8.38
CA GLN A 16 -11.55 1.87 8.26
C GLN A 16 -12.02 2.40 6.90
N PRO A 17 -13.05 1.80 6.27
CA PRO A 17 -14.02 0.84 6.82
C PRO A 17 -13.63 -0.65 6.75
N LEU A 18 -12.37 -0.99 6.42
CA LEU A 18 -11.91 -2.38 6.42
C LEU A 18 -11.98 -2.97 7.83
N LYS A 19 -12.82 -3.98 8.03
CA LYS A 19 -12.99 -4.64 9.32
C LYS A 19 -11.89 -5.70 9.52
N LEU A 20 -11.05 -5.48 10.52
CA LEU A 20 -9.96 -6.38 10.88
C LEU A 20 -10.38 -7.26 12.06
N ALA A 21 -10.03 -8.55 12.00
CA ALA A 21 -10.15 -9.51 13.09
C ALA A 21 -8.82 -9.66 13.87
N SER A 22 -7.77 -8.94 13.47
CA SER A 22 -6.49 -8.87 14.18
C SER A 22 -5.83 -7.51 14.01
N GLY A 23 -4.84 -7.21 14.85
CA GLY A 23 -3.87 -6.15 14.54
C GLY A 23 -3.03 -6.49 13.31
N TRP A 24 -2.29 -5.49 12.81
CA TRP A 24 -1.33 -5.70 11.73
C TRP A 24 -0.09 -6.45 12.22
N HIS A 25 0.22 -7.56 11.55
CA HIS A 25 1.40 -8.38 11.76
C HIS A 25 2.48 -8.02 10.73
N PRO A 26 3.76 -7.86 11.15
CA PRO A 26 4.87 -7.81 10.20
C PRO A 26 5.08 -9.19 9.56
N GLY A 27 5.92 -9.25 8.50
CA GLY A 27 6.31 -10.51 7.88
C GLY A 27 5.32 -11.03 6.83
N GLY A 28 4.62 -10.11 6.16
CA GLY A 28 3.89 -10.41 4.92
C GLY A 28 4.83 -10.74 3.77
N PRO A 29 4.29 -11.10 2.58
CA PRO A 29 5.10 -11.38 1.40
C PRO A 29 5.93 -10.15 1.02
N ARG A 30 7.16 -10.36 0.53
CA ARG A 30 7.96 -9.24 0.06
C ARG A 30 7.52 -8.86 -1.36
N LEU A 31 7.12 -7.61 -1.55
CA LEU A 31 6.54 -7.11 -2.80
C LEU A 31 7.34 -5.93 -3.37
N PRO A 32 7.36 -5.72 -4.70
CA PRO A 32 8.10 -4.63 -5.32
C PRO A 32 7.32 -3.33 -5.12
N LEU A 33 7.77 -2.50 -4.18
CA LEU A 33 7.05 -1.29 -3.76
C LEU A 33 7.87 -0.04 -4.03
N GLU A 34 7.23 1.01 -4.54
CA GLU A 34 7.84 2.32 -4.68
C GLU A 34 6.81 3.47 -4.60
N TYR A 35 7.28 4.67 -4.24
CA TYR A 35 6.48 5.89 -4.16
C TYR A 35 6.19 6.46 -5.55
N THR A 36 5.20 5.89 -6.25
CA THR A 36 4.94 6.18 -7.67
C THR A 36 3.47 6.48 -7.97
N ARG A 37 2.65 6.74 -6.95
CA ARG A 37 1.23 7.06 -7.16
C ARG A 37 0.84 8.33 -6.43
N GLN A 38 0.60 9.41 -7.16
CA GLN A 38 -0.10 10.58 -6.64
C GLN A 38 -1.55 10.18 -6.31
N SER A 39 -2.05 10.57 -5.14
CA SER A 39 -3.46 10.43 -4.80
C SER A 39 -4.34 11.30 -5.70
N ASP A 40 -5.61 10.94 -5.87
CA ASP A 40 -6.61 11.79 -6.56
C ASP A 40 -7.21 12.83 -5.60
N ASP A 41 -7.31 12.49 -4.31
CA ASP A 41 -8.07 13.25 -3.31
C ASP A 41 -7.19 13.96 -2.27
N SER A 42 -5.87 13.76 -2.32
CA SER A 42 -4.92 14.28 -1.34
C SER A 42 -3.57 14.63 -1.99
N PRO A 43 -2.76 15.51 -1.39
CA PRO A 43 -1.41 15.84 -1.85
C PRO A 43 -0.39 14.73 -1.50
N GLU A 44 -0.84 13.48 -1.34
CA GLU A 44 -0.01 12.36 -0.90
C GLU A 44 0.59 11.61 -2.10
N LEU A 45 1.85 11.19 -1.95
CA LEU A 45 2.51 10.23 -2.83
C LEU A 45 2.52 8.86 -2.13
N ALA A 46 1.74 7.92 -2.66
CA ALA A 46 1.53 6.61 -2.07
C ALA A 46 2.53 5.56 -2.57
N LEU A 47 2.83 4.60 -1.68
CA LEU A 47 3.50 3.35 -2.04
C LEU A 47 2.55 2.44 -2.80
N VAL A 48 2.96 1.99 -3.98
CA VAL A 48 2.20 1.01 -4.78
C VAL A 48 3.11 -0.07 -5.35
N LEU A 49 2.50 -1.12 -5.89
CA LEU A 49 3.20 -2.14 -6.65
C LEU A 49 3.86 -1.50 -7.87
N CYS A 50 5.18 -1.63 -7.97
CA CYS A 50 5.98 -1.10 -9.05
C CYS A 50 6.98 -2.17 -9.49
N GLU A 51 6.66 -2.94 -10.53
CA GLU A 51 7.54 -4.01 -11.02
C GLU A 51 8.93 -3.47 -11.37
N GLY A 52 9.96 -4.25 -11.04
CA GLY A 52 11.37 -3.84 -11.12
C GLY A 52 11.87 -3.04 -9.91
N ALA A 53 10.99 -2.58 -9.00
CA ALA A 53 11.41 -1.99 -7.74
C ALA A 53 11.97 -3.03 -6.76
N ARG A 54 12.68 -2.56 -5.74
CA ARG A 54 13.22 -3.43 -4.68
C ARG A 54 12.09 -4.09 -3.91
N LEU A 55 12.20 -5.39 -3.65
CA LEU A 55 11.25 -6.10 -2.80
C LEU A 55 11.31 -5.55 -1.37
N MET A 56 10.17 -5.07 -0.88
CA MET A 56 9.98 -4.49 0.45
C MET A 56 9.18 -5.43 1.34
N PRO A 57 9.43 -5.42 2.66
CA PRO A 57 8.54 -6.10 3.61
C PRO A 57 7.13 -5.48 3.55
N THR A 58 6.13 -6.32 3.82
CA THR A 58 4.73 -5.90 3.95
C THR A 58 4.18 -6.37 5.30
N TYR A 59 3.02 -5.83 5.63
CA TYR A 59 2.21 -6.24 6.78
C TYR A 59 0.99 -7.00 6.31
N TRP A 60 0.39 -7.74 7.24
CA TRP A 60 -0.86 -8.44 7.00
C TRP A 60 -1.75 -8.45 8.25
N ALA A 61 -3.07 -8.52 8.09
CA ALA A 61 -4.02 -8.66 9.18
C ALA A 61 -5.16 -9.58 8.76
N TYR A 62 -5.71 -10.35 9.69
CA TYR A 62 -6.93 -11.11 9.44
C TYR A 62 -8.11 -10.16 9.26
N LEU A 63 -8.99 -10.50 8.32
CA LEU A 63 -10.24 -9.77 8.10
C LEU A 63 -11.36 -10.37 8.92
N ASP A 64 -12.29 -9.53 9.36
CA ASP A 64 -13.53 -9.94 10.03
C ASP A 64 -14.59 -10.34 9.00
N THR A 65 -14.21 -11.30 8.16
CA THR A 65 -15.08 -11.98 7.19
C THR A 65 -14.40 -13.25 6.74
N ASP A 66 -15.21 -14.23 6.37
CA ASP A 66 -14.76 -15.49 5.82
C ASP A 66 -15.13 -15.67 4.34
N ASP A 67 -15.68 -14.62 3.72
CA ASP A 67 -16.08 -14.52 2.32
C ASP A 67 -15.14 -13.59 1.52
N LEU A 68 -14.62 -14.09 0.38
CA LEU A 68 -13.60 -13.37 -0.40
C LEU A 68 -14.17 -12.17 -1.14
N ASP A 69 -15.41 -12.26 -1.63
CA ASP A 69 -16.04 -11.14 -2.33
C ASP A 69 -16.35 -10.00 -1.37
N THR A 70 -16.82 -10.32 -0.16
CA THR A 70 -16.97 -9.36 0.94
C THR A 70 -15.64 -8.73 1.33
N ALA A 71 -14.56 -9.52 1.44
CA ALA A 71 -13.23 -9.00 1.72
C ALA A 71 -12.74 -8.01 0.65
N ARG A 72 -12.92 -8.35 -0.64
CA ARG A 72 -12.60 -7.50 -1.77
C ARG A 72 -13.44 -6.22 -1.77
N ALA A 73 -14.74 -6.32 -1.50
CA ALA A 73 -15.64 -5.18 -1.43
C ALA A 73 -15.29 -4.22 -0.29
N MET A 74 -14.93 -4.73 0.90
CA MET A 74 -14.47 -3.88 2.01
C MET A 74 -13.19 -3.13 1.66
N LEU A 75 -12.22 -3.79 1.03
CA LEU A 75 -10.98 -3.14 0.60
C LEU A 75 -11.25 -2.13 -0.52
N GLY A 76 -12.10 -2.46 -1.49
CA GLY A 76 -12.53 -1.54 -2.55
C GLY A 76 -13.22 -0.30 -1.99
N ALA A 77 -14.14 -0.46 -1.05
CA ALA A 77 -14.79 0.65 -0.36
C ALA A 77 -13.78 1.53 0.40
N ARG A 78 -12.78 0.91 1.03
CA ARG A 78 -11.71 1.64 1.72
C ARG A 78 -10.84 2.45 0.77
N GLU A 79 -10.46 1.87 -0.35
CA GLU A 79 -9.57 2.50 -1.33
C GLU A 79 -10.33 3.38 -2.34
N LYS A 80 -11.66 3.51 -2.17
CA LYS A 80 -12.58 4.21 -3.10
C LYS A 80 -12.46 3.71 -4.53
N ILE A 81 -12.26 2.41 -4.71
CA ILE A 81 -12.15 1.77 -6.02
C ILE A 81 -13.56 1.46 -6.54
N ALA A 82 -13.84 1.91 -7.76
CA ALA A 82 -15.09 1.64 -8.45
C ALA A 82 -15.22 0.15 -8.80
N ALA A 83 -16.45 -0.38 -8.79
CA ALA A 83 -16.73 -1.80 -9.01
C ALA A 83 -16.32 -2.31 -10.40
N ASP A 84 -16.20 -1.41 -11.38
CA ASP A 84 -15.74 -1.71 -12.74
C ASP A 84 -14.21 -1.87 -12.86
N ARG A 85 -13.47 -1.70 -11.75
CA ARG A 85 -12.01 -1.91 -11.65
C ARG A 85 -11.66 -3.08 -10.72
N PRO A 86 -12.15 -4.31 -11.00
CA PRO A 86 -11.82 -5.48 -10.18
C PRO A 86 -10.31 -5.79 -10.18
N ASP A 87 -9.56 -5.29 -11.17
CA ASP A 87 -8.11 -5.40 -11.33
C ASP A 87 -7.32 -4.57 -10.31
N TYR A 88 -7.94 -3.55 -9.71
CA TYR A 88 -7.31 -2.71 -8.69
C TYR A 88 -7.39 -3.28 -7.27
N ILE A 89 -8.14 -4.37 -7.10
CA ILE A 89 -8.11 -5.20 -5.90
C ILE A 89 -7.54 -6.57 -6.28
N GLY A 90 -6.35 -6.87 -5.77
CA GLY A 90 -5.76 -8.19 -5.94
C GLY A 90 -6.44 -9.21 -5.04
N SER A 91 -6.50 -10.46 -5.49
CA SER A 91 -6.91 -11.58 -4.64
C SER A 91 -6.14 -12.86 -4.94
N MET A 92 -5.99 -13.66 -3.91
CA MET A 92 -5.55 -15.04 -3.99
C MET A 92 -6.47 -15.86 -3.07
N PRO A 93 -7.22 -16.87 -3.55
CA PRO A 93 -7.33 -17.28 -4.95
C PRO A 93 -7.84 -16.17 -5.89
N PRO A 94 -7.59 -16.28 -7.21
CA PRO A 94 -8.13 -15.34 -8.18
C PRO A 94 -9.66 -15.34 -8.15
N VAL A 95 -10.24 -14.16 -8.24
CA VAL A 95 -11.65 -13.91 -8.57
C VAL A 95 -11.68 -13.17 -9.91
N ASP A 96 -12.77 -13.23 -10.67
CA ASP A 96 -12.86 -12.66 -12.01
C ASP A 96 -12.28 -11.23 -12.11
N GLY A 97 -11.27 -11.08 -12.97
CA GLY A 97 -10.56 -9.82 -13.20
C GLY A 97 -9.58 -9.37 -12.11
N ALA A 98 -9.49 -10.08 -10.98
CA ALA A 98 -8.58 -9.76 -9.90
C ALA A 98 -7.12 -9.97 -10.30
N ARG A 99 -6.26 -9.02 -9.89
CA ARG A 99 -4.81 -9.21 -10.05
C ARG A 99 -4.32 -10.33 -9.13
N THR A 100 -3.48 -11.20 -9.66
CA THR A 100 -2.78 -12.24 -8.90
C THR A 100 -1.30 -11.92 -8.74
N ASP A 101 -0.66 -12.52 -7.75
CA ASP A 101 0.78 -12.40 -7.52
C ASP A 101 1.34 -13.73 -6.99
N ALA A 102 2.31 -14.31 -7.70
CA ALA A 102 2.92 -15.59 -7.34
C ALA A 102 3.66 -15.54 -5.99
N ARG A 103 4.20 -14.38 -5.60
CA ARG A 103 4.88 -14.17 -4.31
C ARG A 103 3.87 -14.25 -3.16
N ILE A 104 2.66 -13.73 -3.36
CA ILE A 104 1.56 -13.82 -2.40
C ILE A 104 1.05 -15.25 -2.31
N ALA A 105 0.85 -15.93 -3.45
CA ALA A 105 0.43 -17.32 -3.47
C ALA A 105 1.41 -18.24 -2.72
N ALA A 106 2.72 -18.08 -2.96
CA ALA A 106 3.76 -18.84 -2.27
C ALA A 106 3.75 -18.58 -0.75
N TRP A 107 3.63 -17.31 -0.34
CA TRP A 107 3.58 -16.93 1.06
C TRP A 107 2.32 -17.46 1.78
N LEU A 108 1.15 -17.42 1.13
CA LEU A 108 -0.08 -17.99 1.68
C LEU A 108 0.06 -19.49 1.95
N LYS A 109 0.65 -20.22 1.00
CA LYS A 109 0.95 -21.66 1.15
C LYS A 109 1.91 -21.91 2.32
N GLU A 110 2.97 -21.12 2.45
CA GLU A 110 3.92 -21.23 3.57
C GLU A 110 3.25 -20.97 4.93
N LYS A 111 2.35 -19.99 5.00
CA LYS A 111 1.65 -19.60 6.24
C LYS A 111 0.44 -20.48 6.58
N GLY A 112 -0.04 -21.30 5.66
CA GLY A 112 -1.30 -22.02 5.84
C GLY A 112 -2.52 -21.09 5.92
N ILE A 113 -2.48 -19.95 5.22
CA ILE A 113 -3.59 -18.99 5.14
C ILE A 113 -4.34 -19.25 3.82
N ALA A 114 -5.66 -19.30 3.88
CA ALA A 114 -6.48 -19.73 2.75
C ALA A 114 -6.63 -18.65 1.66
N ALA A 115 -6.73 -17.38 2.04
CA ALA A 115 -6.87 -16.30 1.06
C ALA A 115 -6.25 -14.97 1.49
N ALA A 116 -5.93 -14.13 0.51
CA ALA A 116 -5.52 -12.74 0.71
C ALA A 116 -6.19 -11.78 -0.27
N VAL A 117 -6.34 -10.53 0.17
CA VAL A 117 -6.66 -9.36 -0.67
C VAL A 117 -5.62 -8.26 -0.45
N TRP A 118 -5.37 -7.44 -1.47
CA TRP A 118 -4.45 -6.30 -1.38
C TRP A 118 -4.79 -5.23 -2.42
N THR A 119 -4.35 -4.00 -2.16
CA THR A 119 -4.52 -2.88 -3.10
C THR A 119 -3.57 -3.07 -4.28
N ALA A 120 -4.11 -3.16 -5.49
CA ALA A 120 -3.38 -3.39 -6.74
C ALA A 120 -3.42 -2.19 -7.69
N LEU A 121 -3.53 -0.98 -7.13
CA LEU A 121 -3.50 0.27 -7.89
C LEU A 121 -2.18 0.43 -8.67
N PRO A 122 -2.24 0.82 -9.96
CA PRO A 122 -1.03 1.05 -10.73
C PRO A 122 -0.32 2.33 -10.26
N PRO A 123 0.95 2.52 -10.65
CA PRO A 123 1.58 3.84 -10.66
C PRO A 123 0.70 4.88 -11.34
N LYS A 124 0.78 6.13 -10.90
CA LYS A 124 0.09 7.26 -11.52
C LYS A 124 0.84 8.53 -11.16
N PHE A 125 1.23 9.30 -12.17
CA PHE A 125 1.97 10.54 -11.95
C PHE A 125 1.63 11.55 -13.04
N ASP A 126 1.48 12.81 -12.65
CA ASP A 126 1.03 13.93 -13.48
C ASP A 126 -0.26 13.61 -14.26
N GLY A 127 -1.23 13.00 -13.56
CA GLY A 127 -2.52 12.60 -14.15
C GLY A 127 -2.49 11.39 -15.08
N VAL A 128 -1.31 10.81 -15.35
CA VAL A 128 -1.17 9.66 -16.26
C VAL A 128 -1.12 8.35 -15.49
N SER A 129 -2.15 7.53 -15.63
CA SER A 129 -2.19 6.17 -15.05
C SER A 129 -1.17 5.25 -15.72
N GLY A 130 -0.50 4.42 -14.93
CA GLY A 130 0.57 3.52 -15.36
C GLY A 130 1.94 4.19 -15.49
N ARG A 131 2.03 5.53 -15.42
CA ARG A 131 3.31 6.24 -15.50
C ARG A 131 4.09 6.08 -14.20
N VAL A 132 5.33 5.59 -14.34
CA VAL A 132 6.30 5.52 -13.24
C VAL A 132 7.22 6.74 -13.34
N PRO A 133 7.19 7.67 -12.38
CA PRO A 133 8.12 8.79 -12.35
C PRO A 133 9.52 8.32 -11.94
N SER A 134 10.55 9.09 -12.27
CA SER A 134 11.88 8.96 -11.68
C SER A 134 11.91 9.49 -10.24
N ALA A 135 12.96 9.14 -9.50
CA ALA A 135 13.17 9.67 -8.14
C ALA A 135 13.31 11.20 -8.12
N ASP A 136 13.93 11.78 -9.14
CA ASP A 136 14.15 13.22 -9.24
C ASP A 136 12.83 13.95 -9.53
N GLU A 137 11.96 13.41 -10.38
CA GLU A 137 10.61 13.94 -10.62
C GLU A 137 9.75 13.89 -9.36
N VAL A 138 9.85 12.79 -8.59
CA VAL A 138 9.17 12.67 -7.29
C VAL A 138 9.65 13.76 -6.33
N VAL A 139 10.96 13.96 -6.20
CA VAL A 139 11.50 15.01 -5.33
C VAL A 139 11.08 16.40 -5.80
N ALA A 140 11.17 16.69 -7.10
CA ALA A 140 10.76 17.98 -7.65
C ALA A 140 9.28 18.27 -7.38
N TRP A 141 8.41 17.26 -7.54
CA TRP A 141 6.99 17.39 -7.24
C TRP A 141 6.74 17.66 -5.75
N LEU A 142 7.36 16.87 -4.87
CA LEU A 142 7.25 17.06 -3.41
C LEU A 142 7.77 18.42 -2.95
N ASP A 143 8.90 18.88 -3.51
CA ASP A 143 9.50 20.15 -3.13
C ASP A 143 8.69 21.36 -3.62
N SER A 144 7.92 21.19 -4.71
CA SER A 144 7.00 22.22 -5.22
C SER A 144 5.77 22.44 -4.33
N ARG A 145 5.49 21.55 -3.36
CA ARG A 145 4.36 21.71 -2.43
C ARG A 145 4.70 22.74 -1.35
N SER A 146 3.67 23.44 -0.87
CA SER A 146 3.79 24.44 0.20
C SER A 146 2.61 24.38 1.18
N GLY A 147 2.78 24.90 2.38
CA GLY A 147 1.73 24.93 3.41
C GLY A 147 1.19 23.53 3.73
N ASP A 148 -0.12 23.43 3.94
CA ASP A 148 -0.83 22.20 4.29
C ASP A 148 -0.57 21.05 3.31
N GLU A 149 -0.37 21.33 2.02
CA GLU A 149 -0.05 20.30 1.03
C GLU A 149 1.30 19.64 1.30
N ARG A 150 2.31 20.45 1.64
CA ARG A 150 3.65 19.96 1.97
C ARG A 150 3.62 19.17 3.26
N GLU A 151 2.92 19.68 4.27
CA GLU A 151 2.78 19.03 5.57
C GLU A 151 2.12 17.66 5.45
N ALA A 152 1.04 17.55 4.68
CA ALA A 152 0.34 16.28 4.44
C ALA A 152 1.21 15.28 3.64
N ALA A 153 1.90 15.75 2.61
CA ALA A 153 2.82 14.90 1.84
C ALA A 153 3.98 14.38 2.71
N GLU A 154 4.59 15.26 3.49
CA GLU A 154 5.67 14.91 4.42
C GLU A 154 5.18 13.92 5.48
N ASP A 155 4.05 14.18 6.10
CA ASP A 155 3.45 13.33 7.14
C ASP A 155 3.24 11.89 6.61
N TYR A 156 2.69 11.73 5.40
CA TYR A 156 2.52 10.41 4.78
C TYR A 156 3.85 9.64 4.63
N ILE A 157 4.88 10.29 4.05
CA ILE A 157 6.21 9.70 3.85
C ILE A 157 6.84 9.31 5.20
N ARG A 158 6.70 10.17 6.21
CA ARG A 158 7.31 9.98 7.52
C ARG A 158 6.58 8.94 8.37
N ARG A 159 5.25 8.80 8.23
CA ARG A 159 4.44 7.75 8.87
C ARG A 159 4.69 6.34 8.35
N THR A 160 5.20 6.21 7.13
CA THR A 160 5.51 4.88 6.59
C THR A 160 6.54 4.17 7.49
N PRO A 161 6.38 2.88 7.87
CA PRO A 161 7.33 2.19 8.73
C PRO A 161 8.78 2.23 8.21
N ALA A 162 9.76 2.49 9.08
CA ALA A 162 11.14 2.79 8.67
C ALA A 162 11.86 1.68 7.88
N HIS A 163 11.47 0.41 8.07
CA HIS A 163 12.05 -0.73 7.35
C HIS A 163 11.47 -0.92 5.93
N ILE A 164 10.43 -0.17 5.56
CA ILE A 164 10.02 0.01 4.16
C ILE A 164 10.92 1.10 3.57
N ASP A 165 12.15 0.70 3.23
CA ASP A 165 13.25 1.57 2.83
C ASP A 165 13.50 1.45 1.31
N THR A 166 12.59 2.04 0.54
CA THR A 166 12.63 2.05 -0.93
C THR A 166 13.72 2.97 -1.47
N ARG A 167 14.00 2.88 -2.78
CA ARG A 167 15.00 3.76 -3.39
C ARG A 167 14.54 5.20 -3.32
N TYR A 168 13.29 5.50 -3.64
CA TYR A 168 12.82 6.89 -3.68
C TYR A 168 12.75 7.48 -2.28
N ARG A 169 12.40 6.68 -1.28
CA ARG A 169 12.42 7.11 0.11
C ARG A 169 13.79 7.63 0.55
N ARG A 170 14.87 6.94 0.18
CA ARG A 170 16.24 7.37 0.49
C ARG A 170 16.59 8.70 -0.19
N VAL A 171 16.17 8.87 -1.44
CA VAL A 171 16.40 10.11 -2.19
C VAL A 171 15.60 11.27 -1.59
N ILE A 172 14.31 11.04 -1.27
CA ILE A 172 13.44 12.00 -0.56
C ILE A 172 14.07 12.42 0.77
N ALA A 173 14.53 11.47 1.58
CA ALA A 173 15.18 11.76 2.86
C ALA A 173 16.49 12.54 2.69
N ALA A 174 17.26 12.28 1.64
CA ALA A 174 18.51 12.98 1.35
C ALA A 174 18.30 14.40 0.83
N LYS A 175 17.25 14.64 0.03
CA LYS A 175 17.00 15.94 -0.62
C LYS A 175 16.09 16.86 0.21
N LEU A 176 15.09 16.31 0.88
CA LEU A 176 14.06 17.09 1.61
C LEU A 176 14.18 16.95 3.13
N GLY A 177 15.01 16.03 3.63
CA GLY A 177 15.13 15.77 5.07
C GLY A 177 13.98 14.97 5.67
N TRP A 178 13.02 14.52 4.87
CA TRP A 178 11.84 13.79 5.31
C TRP A 178 12.17 12.35 5.69
N ARG A 179 12.51 12.15 6.96
CA ARG A 179 12.88 10.84 7.53
C ARG A 179 11.73 10.22 8.30
N SER A 180 11.65 8.89 8.27
CA SER A 180 10.67 8.11 9.04
C SER A 180 10.60 8.57 10.49
N LEU A 181 9.37 8.59 11.02
CA LEU A 181 9.18 8.74 12.45
C LEU A 181 9.74 7.49 13.16
N ARG A 182 10.45 7.68 14.27
CA ARG A 182 11.03 6.59 15.07
C ARG A 182 9.95 5.63 15.58
N ASP A 183 8.75 6.16 15.81
CA ASP A 183 7.57 5.46 16.29
C ASP A 183 6.43 5.50 15.25
N ALA A 184 6.70 5.13 14.00
CA ALA A 184 5.63 4.90 13.03
C ALA A 184 4.72 3.76 13.56
N HIS A 185 3.72 4.12 14.37
CA HIS A 185 2.80 3.20 15.00
C HIS A 185 1.91 2.59 13.92
N VAL A 186 2.25 1.38 13.51
CA VAL A 186 1.28 0.49 12.90
C VAL A 186 0.21 0.23 13.96
N THR A 187 -1.06 0.43 13.62
CA THR A 187 -2.16 0.22 14.59
C THR A 187 -2.08 -1.19 15.15
N ARG A 188 -1.68 -1.29 16.42
CA ARG A 188 -1.90 -2.49 17.22
C ARG A 188 -3.34 -2.41 17.69
N MET A 189 -4.17 -3.39 17.36
CA MET A 189 -5.47 -3.51 18.01
C MET A 189 -5.19 -3.83 19.49
N SER A 190 -5.70 -2.96 20.36
CA SER A 190 -5.72 -3.10 21.82
C SER A 190 -6.61 -4.25 22.25
#